data_AF-A0A847I5V6-F1
#
_entry.id   AF-A0A847I5V6-F1
#
_cell.length_a   1.000
_cell.length_b   1.000
_cell.length_c   1.000
_cell.angle_alpha   90.00
_cell.angle_beta   90.00
_cell.angle_gamma   90.00
#
_symmetry.space_group_name_H-M   'P 1'
#
loop_
_entity.id
_entity.type
_entity.pdbx_description
1 polymer ?
#
loop_
_entity_poly.entity_id
_entity_poly.type
_entity_poly.pdbx_seq_one_letter_code
_entity_poly.pdbx_strand_id
1 'polypeptide(L)'
;MWVTLHAILLLAIPLATVGGLLLLPGRRATLPALFVAVLVLYLAMSIIPRVHACGEGGAHTQLLLSGACLVPWLVLIKPRLARFGGGGLLLLAMFGLSEHFTDVVHLTGWTGNTSWRPEEKRSRAVVESLSESGDRIAVESGCSEEVFPPCWLRELPMAGVIQEYTGPFSPRRRECRTAWHTWLTGLYPYELVPQDLWYPGGPLGEGLRAV
;
A
#
# COMPACT_ATOMS: atom_id res chain seq x y z
N MET A 1 13.48 -8.59 -10.08
CA MET A 1 14.01 -7.58 -11.03
C MET A 1 13.20 -6.29 -11.03
N TRP A 2 11.86 -6.36 -11.13
CA TRP A 2 10.97 -5.18 -11.15
C TRP A 2 11.16 -4.19 -10.00
N VAL A 3 11.30 -4.68 -8.76
CA VAL A 3 11.47 -3.81 -7.59
C VAL A 3 12.84 -3.12 -7.56
N THR A 4 13.88 -3.82 -8.00
CA THR A 4 15.22 -3.25 -8.17
C THR A 4 15.20 -2.12 -9.20
N LEU A 5 14.53 -2.32 -10.34
CA LEU A 5 14.33 -1.28 -11.35
C LEU A 5 13.56 -0.09 -10.78
N HIS A 6 12.49 -0.34 -10.01
CA HIS A 6 11.71 0.69 -9.34
C HIS A 6 12.59 1.55 -8.40
N ALA A 7 13.43 0.91 -7.60
CA ALA A 7 14.38 1.58 -6.71
C ALA A 7 15.41 2.42 -7.49
N ILE A 8 15.96 1.88 -8.58
CA ILE A 8 16.90 2.61 -9.45
C ILE A 8 16.24 3.86 -10.04
N LEU A 9 15.00 3.75 -10.53
CA LEU A 9 14.26 4.90 -11.07
C LEU A 9 14.01 5.96 -10.00
N LEU A 10 13.64 5.56 -8.78
CA LEU A 10 13.49 6.49 -7.65
C LEU A 10 14.80 7.19 -7.26
N LEU A 11 15.96 6.55 -7.42
CA LEU A 11 17.26 7.20 -7.22
C LEU A 11 17.66 8.10 -8.39
N ALA A 12 17.30 7.72 -9.62
CA ALA A 12 17.64 8.48 -10.82
C ALA A 12 16.97 9.86 -10.84
N ILE A 13 15.73 9.98 -10.35
CA ILE A 13 14.98 11.25 -10.32
C ILE A 13 15.69 12.36 -9.51
N PRO A 14 16.05 12.17 -8.23
CA PRO A 14 16.75 13.19 -7.46
C PRO A 14 18.14 13.47 -8.05
N LEU A 15 18.85 12.45 -8.55
CA LEU A 15 20.16 12.66 -9.21
C LEU A 15 20.04 13.52 -10.47
N ALA A 16 19.05 13.23 -11.34
CA ALA A 16 18.78 14.01 -12.54
C ALA A 16 18.32 15.43 -12.19
N THR A 17 17.52 15.59 -11.13
CA THR A 17 17.05 16.89 -10.64
C THR A 17 18.22 17.73 -10.15
N VAL A 18 19.08 17.18 -9.29
CA VAL A 18 20.30 17.86 -8.81
C VAL A 18 21.21 18.19 -9.98
N GLY A 19 21.46 17.25 -10.89
CA GLY A 19 22.26 17.47 -12.09
C GLY A 19 21.72 18.63 -12.95
N GLY A 20 20.42 18.65 -13.22
CA GLY A 20 19.79 19.75 -13.96
C GLY A 20 19.86 21.09 -13.23
N LEU A 21 19.70 21.12 -11.92
CA LEU A 21 19.84 22.34 -11.09
C LEU A 21 21.29 22.87 -11.05
N LEU A 22 22.28 21.99 -11.20
CA LEU A 22 23.69 22.35 -11.27
C LEU A 22 24.08 22.86 -12.67
N LEU A 23 23.57 22.24 -13.72
CA LEU A 23 23.94 22.50 -15.12
C LEU A 23 23.18 23.67 -15.75
N LEU A 24 21.94 23.94 -15.33
CA LEU A 24 21.11 24.97 -15.94
C LEU A 24 21.27 26.33 -15.22
N PRO A 25 21.51 27.42 -15.97
CA PRO A 25 21.74 28.74 -15.38
C PRO A 25 20.44 29.39 -14.86
N GLY A 26 20.59 30.13 -13.76
CA GLY A 26 19.53 30.93 -13.14
C GLY A 26 19.00 30.29 -11.86
N ARG A 27 19.22 30.95 -10.71
CA ARG A 27 18.82 30.45 -9.39
C ARG A 27 18.16 31.55 -8.57
N ARG A 28 16.92 31.93 -8.92
CA ARG A 28 16.15 32.85 -8.10
C ARG A 28 14.75 32.30 -7.92
N ALA A 29 14.51 31.76 -6.73
CA ALA A 29 13.16 31.48 -6.27
C ALA A 29 12.40 32.80 -6.13
N THR A 30 11.16 32.82 -6.62
CA THR A 30 10.21 33.90 -6.35
C THR A 30 9.01 33.31 -5.63
N LEU A 31 8.38 34.09 -4.74
CA LEU A 31 7.16 33.65 -4.05
C LEU A 31 6.06 33.18 -5.02
N PRO A 32 5.78 33.89 -6.14
CA PRO A 32 4.81 33.41 -7.13
C PRO A 32 5.21 32.07 -7.75
N ALA A 33 6.49 31.84 -8.05
CA ALA A 33 6.95 30.58 -8.62
C ALA A 33 6.81 29.42 -7.62
N LEU A 34 7.09 29.67 -6.34
CA LEU A 34 6.90 28.69 -5.27
C LEU A 34 5.42 28.34 -5.13
N PHE A 35 4.54 29.34 -5.08
CA PHE A 35 3.09 29.13 -4.99
C PHE A 35 2.57 28.28 -6.15
N VAL A 36 2.95 28.62 -7.40
CA VAL A 36 2.58 27.84 -8.58
C VAL A 36 3.11 26.41 -8.50
N ALA A 37 4.37 26.20 -8.09
CA ALA A 37 4.94 24.86 -7.98
C ALA A 37 4.23 24.00 -6.93
N VAL A 38 3.90 24.59 -5.77
CA VAL A 38 3.13 23.91 -4.71
C VAL A 38 1.72 23.61 -5.17
N LEU A 39 1.06 24.53 -5.88
CA LEU A 39 -0.27 24.31 -6.44
C LEU A 39 -0.26 23.16 -7.47
N VAL A 40 0.73 23.14 -8.37
CA VAL A 40 0.90 22.05 -9.34
C VAL A 40 1.13 20.72 -8.63
N LEU A 41 1.96 20.68 -7.59
CA LEU A 41 2.17 19.47 -6.79
C LEU A 41 0.88 19.03 -6.11
N TYR A 42 0.12 19.95 -5.50
CA TYR A 42 -1.15 19.65 -4.85
C TYR A 42 -2.17 19.07 -5.84
N LEU A 43 -2.29 19.68 -7.02
CA LEU A 43 -3.17 19.19 -8.09
C LEU A 43 -2.73 17.81 -8.59
N ALA A 44 -1.44 17.61 -8.85
CA ALA A 44 -0.90 16.32 -9.27
C ALA A 44 -1.20 15.24 -8.22
N MET A 45 -0.94 15.53 -6.95
CA MET A 45 -1.27 14.65 -5.84
C MET A 45 -2.77 14.34 -5.78
N SER A 46 -3.65 15.25 -6.20
CA SER A 46 -5.11 15.02 -6.15
C SER A 46 -5.62 14.11 -7.26
N ILE A 47 -4.85 13.95 -8.35
CA ILE A 47 -5.21 13.13 -9.51
C ILE A 47 -4.50 11.78 -9.47
N ILE A 48 -3.25 11.75 -9.01
CA ILE A 48 -2.44 10.52 -8.99
C ILE A 48 -2.96 9.59 -7.87
N PRO A 49 -3.25 8.31 -8.16
CA PRO A 49 -3.76 7.38 -7.16
C PRO A 49 -2.77 7.22 -5.99
N ARG A 50 -3.20 7.55 -4.77
CA ARG A 50 -2.33 7.49 -3.57
C ARG A 50 -2.50 6.23 -2.75
N VAL A 51 -3.71 5.67 -2.75
CA VAL A 51 -4.12 4.59 -1.85
C VAL A 51 -4.87 3.57 -2.67
N HIS A 52 -4.44 2.32 -2.61
CA HIS A 52 -5.19 1.23 -3.19
C HIS A 52 -6.28 0.75 -2.26
N ALA A 53 -7.44 0.46 -2.86
CA ALA A 53 -8.54 -0.16 -2.18
C ALA A 53 -8.28 -1.64 -1.82
N CYS A 54 -7.06 -2.17 -2.01
CA CYS A 54 -6.72 -3.53 -1.61
C CYS A 54 -6.03 -3.63 -0.24
N GLY A 55 -5.67 -2.50 0.40
CA GLY A 55 -5.00 -2.51 1.72
C GLY A 55 -3.50 -2.87 1.67
N GLU A 56 -2.95 -3.05 0.48
CA GLU A 56 -1.54 -3.38 0.24
C GLU A 56 -0.55 -2.21 0.45
N GLY A 57 -1.03 -1.06 0.90
CA GLY A 57 -0.24 0.16 1.13
C GLY A 57 -0.41 1.23 0.05
N GLY A 58 0.24 2.37 0.26
CA GLY A 58 0.14 3.55 -0.60
C GLY A 58 1.49 3.96 -1.16
N ALA A 59 1.50 4.51 -2.39
CA ALA A 59 2.70 4.97 -3.10
C ALA A 59 3.22 6.32 -2.57
N HIS A 60 3.18 6.54 -1.26
CA HIS A 60 3.48 7.84 -0.64
C HIS A 60 4.89 8.31 -0.94
N THR A 61 5.89 7.41 -0.93
CA THR A 61 7.28 7.80 -1.15
C THR A 61 7.54 8.19 -2.61
N GLN A 62 6.92 7.49 -3.57
CA GLN A 62 6.98 7.79 -5.00
C GLN A 62 6.46 9.20 -5.28
N LEU A 63 5.35 9.54 -4.63
CA LEU A 63 4.71 10.83 -4.71
C LEU A 63 5.53 11.94 -4.03
N LEU A 64 5.96 11.73 -2.79
CA LEU A 64 6.69 12.73 -2.01
C LEU A 64 8.07 13.02 -2.60
N LEU A 65 8.82 12.00 -3.01
CA LEU A 65 10.17 12.17 -3.56
C LEU A 65 10.11 12.91 -4.90
N SER A 66 9.22 12.49 -5.80
CA SER A 66 9.03 13.16 -7.09
C SER A 66 8.53 14.59 -6.91
N GLY A 67 7.63 14.82 -5.95
CA GLY A 67 7.16 16.15 -5.58
C GLY A 67 8.27 17.06 -5.03
N ALA A 68 9.12 16.52 -4.16
CA ALA A 68 10.28 17.22 -3.62
C ALA A 68 11.31 17.59 -4.70
N CYS A 69 11.35 16.84 -5.81
CA CYS A 69 12.16 17.17 -6.99
C CYS A 69 11.47 18.18 -7.93
N LEU A 70 10.15 18.06 -8.09
CA LEU A 70 9.34 18.91 -8.95
C LEU A 70 9.36 20.38 -8.51
N VAL A 71 9.21 20.64 -7.21
CA VAL A 71 9.17 22.01 -6.67
C VAL A 71 10.45 22.80 -6.99
N PRO A 72 11.67 22.35 -6.60
CA PRO A 72 12.88 23.09 -6.92
C PRO A 72 13.12 23.18 -8.43
N TRP A 73 12.76 22.16 -9.21
CA TRP A 73 12.84 22.23 -10.67
C TRP A 73 11.99 23.37 -11.24
N LEU A 74 10.71 23.42 -10.87
CA LEU A 74 9.79 24.45 -11.33
C LEU A 74 10.12 25.84 -10.76
N VAL A 75 10.74 25.93 -9.59
CA VAL A 75 11.04 27.22 -8.96
C VAL A 75 12.34 27.83 -9.48
N LEU A 76 13.37 27.01 -9.70
CA LEU A 76 14.72 27.49 -9.95
C LEU A 76 15.06 27.57 -11.44
N ILE A 77 14.55 26.67 -12.28
CA ILE A 77 14.88 26.64 -13.71
C ILE A 77 14.22 27.80 -14.47
N LYS A 78 15.03 28.68 -15.06
CA LYS A 78 14.54 29.85 -15.85
C LYS A 78 14.14 29.52 -17.29
N PRO A 79 14.91 28.74 -18.08
CA PRO A 79 14.56 28.49 -19.48
C PRO A 79 13.19 27.80 -19.56
N ARG A 80 12.22 28.44 -20.22
CA ARG A 80 10.82 27.98 -20.24
C ARG A 80 10.68 26.53 -20.71
N LEU A 81 11.39 26.16 -21.78
CA LEU A 81 11.35 24.80 -22.33
C LEU A 81 11.89 23.77 -21.33
N ALA A 82 13.03 24.04 -20.69
CA ALA A 82 13.60 23.12 -19.70
C ALA A 82 12.75 23.06 -18.41
N ARG A 83 12.21 24.19 -17.97
CA ARG A 83 11.35 24.29 -16.79
C ARG A 83 10.09 23.46 -16.96
N PHE A 84 9.30 23.74 -18.01
CA PHE A 84 8.02 23.07 -18.22
C PHE A 84 8.20 21.66 -18.79
N GLY A 85 9.18 21.45 -19.68
CA GLY A 85 9.49 20.11 -20.20
C GLY A 85 9.98 19.17 -19.11
N GLY A 86 10.97 19.59 -18.31
CA GLY A 86 11.44 18.79 -17.17
C GLY A 86 10.40 18.64 -16.07
N GLY A 87 9.61 19.68 -15.79
CA GLY A 87 8.48 19.59 -14.86
C GLY A 87 7.42 18.59 -15.31
N GLY A 88 7.06 18.59 -16.60
CA GLY A 88 6.16 17.61 -17.20
C GLY A 88 6.72 16.18 -17.14
N LEU A 89 8.02 16.00 -17.40
CA LEU A 89 8.69 14.71 -17.26
C LEU A 89 8.70 14.22 -15.81
N LEU A 90 8.92 15.10 -14.83
CA LEU A 90 8.85 14.76 -13.40
C LEU A 90 7.43 14.36 -12.97
N LEU A 91 6.40 15.05 -13.48
CA LEU A 91 5.00 14.67 -13.27
C LEU A 91 4.69 13.30 -13.89
N LEU A 92 5.15 13.05 -15.12
CA LEU A 92 4.99 11.76 -15.78
C LEU A 92 5.72 10.64 -15.02
N ALA A 93 6.93 10.91 -14.53
CA ALA A 93 7.68 9.98 -13.69
C ALA A 93 6.97 9.70 -12.36
N MET A 94 6.38 10.72 -11.73
CA MET A 94 5.59 10.58 -10.51
C MET A 94 4.36 9.68 -10.74
N PHE A 95 3.65 9.87 -11.85
CA PHE A 95 2.52 9.01 -12.23
C PHE A 95 2.99 7.58 -12.52
N GLY A 96 3.98 7.42 -13.41
CA GLY A 96 4.50 6.11 -13.81
C GLY A 96 5.10 5.31 -12.65
N LEU A 97 5.76 5.95 -11.70
CA LEU A 97 6.24 5.29 -10.48
C LEU A 97 5.10 4.91 -9.55
N SER A 98 4.05 5.71 -9.44
CA SER A 98 2.89 5.36 -8.60
C SER A 98 2.13 4.17 -9.18
N GLU A 99 1.91 4.15 -10.50
CA GLU A 99 1.35 2.99 -11.21
C GLU A 99 2.27 1.76 -11.13
N HIS A 100 3.57 1.91 -11.35
CA HIS A 100 4.48 0.78 -11.22
C HIS A 100 4.57 0.24 -9.79
N PHE A 101 4.44 1.10 -8.76
CA PHE A 101 4.30 0.65 -7.37
C PHE A 101 3.03 -0.19 -7.19
N THR A 102 1.92 0.29 -7.75
CA THR A 102 0.63 -0.41 -7.78
C THR A 102 0.78 -1.81 -8.35
N ASP A 103 1.40 -1.92 -9.52
CA ASP A 103 1.59 -3.23 -10.16
C ASP A 103 2.43 -4.15 -9.27
N VAL A 104 3.51 -3.63 -8.69
CA VAL A 104 4.42 -4.41 -7.85
C VAL A 104 3.73 -4.93 -6.59
N VAL A 105 2.88 -4.15 -5.92
CA VAL A 105 2.17 -4.62 -4.71
C VAL A 105 1.06 -5.63 -5.02
N HIS A 106 0.59 -5.70 -6.27
CA HIS A 106 -0.35 -6.74 -6.71
C HIS A 106 0.36 -8.02 -7.20
N LEU A 107 1.68 -8.00 -7.36
CA LEU A 107 2.46 -9.21 -7.61
C LEU A 107 2.72 -9.95 -6.28
N THR A 108 2.76 -11.29 -6.36
CA THR A 108 3.05 -12.12 -5.19
C THR A 108 4.44 -11.82 -4.61
N GLY A 109 4.50 -11.69 -3.28
CA GLY A 109 5.75 -11.56 -2.52
C GLY A 109 6.21 -10.15 -2.18
N TRP A 110 5.44 -9.10 -2.50
CA TRP A 110 5.76 -7.71 -2.15
C TRP A 110 4.56 -6.95 -1.60
N THR A 111 4.74 -6.16 -0.55
CA THR A 111 3.69 -5.32 0.02
C THR A 111 4.22 -3.94 0.39
N GLY A 112 3.37 -2.93 0.28
CA GLY A 112 3.59 -1.58 0.78
C GLY A 112 3.08 -1.38 2.21
N ASN A 113 2.42 -2.38 2.79
CA ASN A 113 1.86 -2.34 4.13
C ASN A 113 2.44 -3.46 5.00
N THR A 114 3.30 -3.10 5.95
CA THR A 114 3.86 -4.04 6.93
C THR A 114 2.91 -4.34 8.08
N SER A 115 1.89 -3.51 8.24
CA SER A 115 0.90 -3.55 9.30
C SER A 115 -0.44 -3.92 8.71
N TRP A 116 -0.59 -5.15 8.23
CA TRP A 116 -1.94 -5.73 8.09
C TRP A 116 -2.46 -6.04 9.50
N ARG A 117 -2.69 -4.98 10.28
CA ARG A 117 -3.22 -5.08 11.64
C ARG A 117 -4.72 -5.27 11.52
N PRO A 118 -5.33 -6.23 12.25
CA PRO A 118 -6.79 -6.36 12.35
C PRO A 118 -7.50 -5.04 12.72
N GLU A 119 -6.77 -4.12 13.36
CA GLU A 119 -7.20 -2.79 13.77
C GLU A 119 -7.43 -1.81 12.61
N GLU A 120 -6.89 -2.06 11.41
CA GLU A 120 -7.16 -1.22 10.23
C GLU A 120 -8.63 -1.39 9.81
N LYS A 121 -9.34 -0.26 9.63
CA LYS A 121 -10.80 -0.18 9.38
C LYS A 121 -11.35 -1.21 8.39
N ARG A 122 -10.56 -1.61 7.39
CA ARG A 122 -10.98 -2.58 6.38
C ARG A 122 -10.90 -4.02 6.87
N SER A 123 -9.83 -4.37 7.59
CA SER A 123 -9.74 -5.65 8.30
C SER A 123 -10.82 -5.74 9.37
N ARG A 124 -11.08 -4.64 10.08
CA ARG A 124 -12.21 -4.55 11.01
C ARG A 124 -13.55 -4.76 10.31
N ALA A 125 -13.81 -4.15 9.15
CA ALA A 125 -15.06 -4.34 8.42
C ALA A 125 -15.24 -5.78 7.90
N VAL A 126 -14.15 -6.45 7.51
CA VAL A 126 -14.18 -7.87 7.12
C VAL A 126 -14.43 -8.76 8.35
N VAL A 127 -13.75 -8.50 9.47
CA VAL A 127 -13.96 -9.22 10.74
C VAL A 127 -15.36 -8.97 11.29
N GLU A 128 -15.87 -7.74 11.26
CA GLU A 128 -17.24 -7.38 11.64
C GLU A 128 -18.25 -8.09 10.73
N SER A 129 -18.05 -8.10 9.41
CA SER A 129 -18.91 -8.80 8.46
C SER A 129 -18.90 -10.33 8.67
N LEU A 130 -17.74 -10.91 8.98
CA LEU A 130 -17.62 -12.33 9.33
C LEU A 130 -18.28 -12.64 10.68
N SER A 131 -18.14 -11.77 11.68
CA SER A 131 -18.82 -11.88 12.98
C SER A 131 -20.33 -11.76 12.84
N GLU A 132 -20.83 -10.80 12.06
CA GLU A 132 -22.27 -10.63 11.78
C GLU A 132 -22.83 -11.82 11.01
N SER A 133 -22.08 -12.34 10.05
CA SER A 133 -22.44 -13.56 9.32
C SER A 133 -22.46 -14.78 10.26
N GLY A 134 -21.50 -14.85 11.17
CA GLY A 134 -21.40 -15.87 12.21
C GLY A 134 -22.58 -15.87 13.18
N ASP A 135 -22.90 -14.71 13.74
CA ASP A 135 -24.03 -14.53 14.65
C ASP A 135 -25.36 -14.88 13.95
N ARG A 136 -25.50 -14.50 12.67
CA ARG A 136 -26.68 -14.85 11.87
C ARG A 136 -26.79 -16.36 11.61
N ILE A 137 -25.70 -17.03 11.27
CA ILE A 137 -25.66 -18.50 11.10
C ILE A 137 -26.00 -19.20 12.42
N ALA A 138 -25.47 -18.75 13.55
CA ALA A 138 -25.76 -19.31 14.87
C ALA A 138 -27.26 -19.26 15.19
N VAL A 139 -27.92 -18.14 14.90
CA VAL A 139 -29.35 -17.93 15.13
C VAL A 139 -30.21 -18.76 14.16
N GLU A 140 -29.88 -18.79 12.88
CA GLU A 140 -30.63 -19.55 11.86
C GLU A 140 -30.50 -21.07 12.05
N SER A 141 -29.36 -21.54 12.56
CA SER A 141 -29.08 -22.98 12.76
C SER A 141 -29.61 -23.54 14.08
N GLY A 142 -30.03 -22.68 15.02
CA GLY A 142 -30.39 -23.08 16.38
C GLY A 142 -29.20 -23.52 17.25
N CYS A 143 -27.96 -23.26 16.81
CA CYS A 143 -26.72 -23.69 17.44
C CYS A 143 -26.09 -22.61 18.34
N SER A 144 -26.84 -21.58 18.75
CA SER A 144 -26.27 -20.44 19.49
C SER A 144 -25.67 -20.81 20.85
N GLU A 145 -26.15 -21.90 21.47
CA GLU A 145 -25.65 -22.41 22.76
C GLU A 145 -24.74 -23.65 22.61
N GLU A 146 -24.54 -24.15 21.39
CA GLU A 146 -23.74 -25.34 21.15
C GLU A 146 -22.26 -25.03 21.39
N VAL A 147 -21.64 -25.76 22.33
CA VAL A 147 -20.24 -25.58 22.69
C VAL A 147 -19.39 -26.48 21.82
N PHE A 148 -18.58 -25.86 20.96
CA PHE A 148 -17.70 -26.61 20.08
C PHE A 148 -16.34 -26.88 20.73
N PRO A 149 -15.71 -28.04 20.44
CA PRO A 149 -14.41 -28.39 20.99
C PRO A 149 -13.30 -27.45 20.49
N PRO A 150 -12.15 -27.33 21.17
CA PRO A 150 -11.02 -26.53 20.68
C PRO A 150 -10.68 -26.86 19.21
N CYS A 151 -10.31 -25.84 18.44
CA CYS A 151 -9.95 -25.97 17.01
C CYS A 151 -11.07 -26.47 16.06
N TRP A 152 -12.32 -26.61 16.50
CA TRP A 152 -13.46 -27.03 15.66
C TRP A 152 -13.62 -26.25 14.36
N LEU A 153 -13.23 -24.96 14.36
CA LEU A 153 -13.30 -24.10 13.17
C LEU A 153 -12.43 -24.62 12.01
N ARG A 154 -11.39 -25.44 12.30
CA ARG A 154 -10.55 -26.11 11.29
C ARG A 154 -11.31 -27.21 10.55
N GLU A 155 -12.32 -27.79 11.18
CA GLU A 155 -13.04 -28.98 10.72
C GLU A 155 -14.34 -28.63 9.99
N LEU A 156 -14.78 -27.37 10.07
CA LEU A 156 -16.01 -26.96 9.40
C LEU A 156 -15.85 -26.94 7.87
N PRO A 157 -16.87 -27.36 7.11
CA PRO A 157 -16.91 -27.19 5.66
C PRO A 157 -16.80 -25.72 5.24
N MET A 158 -17.29 -24.80 6.08
CA MET A 158 -17.18 -23.35 5.86
C MET A 158 -15.75 -22.83 6.04
N ALA A 159 -14.81 -23.59 6.60
CA ALA A 159 -13.39 -23.24 6.54
C ALA A 159 -12.90 -23.16 5.08
N GLY A 160 -13.50 -23.96 4.19
CA GLY A 160 -13.30 -23.89 2.74
C GLY A 160 -13.93 -22.65 2.10
N VAL A 161 -15.07 -22.17 2.62
CA VAL A 161 -15.74 -20.95 2.14
C VAL A 161 -15.07 -19.68 2.68
N ILE A 162 -14.64 -19.68 3.94
CA ILE A 162 -13.78 -18.64 4.51
C ILE A 162 -12.46 -18.61 3.75
N GLN A 163 -11.88 -19.76 3.39
CA GLN A 163 -10.80 -19.84 2.40
C GLN A 163 -11.22 -19.15 1.11
N GLU A 164 -12.28 -19.55 0.44
CA GLU A 164 -12.70 -18.98 -0.85
C GLU A 164 -12.91 -17.45 -0.84
N TYR A 165 -13.47 -16.90 0.24
CA TYR A 165 -13.63 -15.45 0.44
C TYR A 165 -12.34 -14.73 0.88
N THR A 166 -11.39 -15.43 1.52
CA THR A 166 -10.07 -14.90 1.84
C THR A 166 -9.03 -15.16 0.74
N GLY A 167 -9.31 -16.01 -0.26
CA GLY A 167 -8.38 -16.50 -1.29
C GLY A 167 -7.74 -17.86 -0.93
N PRO A 168 -6.64 -18.32 -1.54
CA PRO A 168 -5.96 -19.59 -1.19
C PRO A 168 -5.23 -19.52 0.17
N PHE A 169 -5.90 -18.97 1.18
CA PHE A 169 -5.45 -18.72 2.53
C PHE A 169 -5.91 -19.87 3.42
N SER A 170 -5.02 -20.86 3.56
CA SER A 170 -4.65 -21.15 4.96
C SER A 170 -4.40 -19.78 5.62
N PRO A 171 -4.99 -19.48 6.79
CA PRO A 171 -4.76 -18.22 7.51
C PRO A 171 -3.25 -18.06 7.55
N ARG A 172 -2.72 -17.12 6.77
CA ARG A 172 -1.29 -17.02 6.52
C ARG A 172 -0.93 -15.60 6.89
N ARG A 173 -0.11 -15.46 7.93
CA ARG A 173 0.44 -14.17 8.29
C ARG A 173 1.50 -13.78 7.27
N ARG A 174 1.60 -12.49 6.99
CA ARG A 174 2.70 -11.94 6.20
C ARG A 174 3.87 -11.66 7.11
N GLU A 175 4.95 -12.41 6.92
CA GLU A 175 6.23 -12.05 7.51
C GLU A 175 6.99 -11.16 6.54
N CYS A 176 6.98 -9.86 6.83
CA CYS A 176 7.70 -8.86 6.06
C CYS A 176 9.18 -8.85 6.46
N ARG A 177 10.08 -8.81 5.47
CA ARG A 177 11.52 -8.60 5.67
C ARG A 177 11.91 -7.24 5.09
N THR A 178 13.11 -6.77 5.43
CA THR A 178 13.68 -5.55 4.86
C THR A 178 14.61 -5.89 3.70
N ALA A 179 14.44 -5.23 2.56
CA ALA A 179 15.42 -5.21 1.47
C ALA A 179 16.22 -3.90 1.49
N TRP A 180 17.35 -3.86 0.76
CA TRP A 180 18.24 -2.69 0.73
C TRP A 180 17.55 -1.41 0.23
N HIS A 181 16.50 -1.55 -0.59
CA HIS A 181 15.74 -0.41 -1.15
C HIS A 181 14.44 -0.12 -0.39
N THR A 182 14.08 -0.91 0.63
CA THR A 182 12.79 -0.80 1.31
C THR A 182 12.55 0.58 1.94
N TRP A 183 13.60 1.20 2.51
CA TRP A 183 13.53 2.55 3.05
C TRP A 183 13.20 3.62 1.99
N LEU A 184 13.51 3.34 0.72
CA LEU A 184 13.28 4.24 -0.41
C LEU A 184 11.95 3.93 -1.11
N THR A 185 11.67 2.66 -1.36
CA THR A 185 10.50 2.25 -2.14
C THR A 185 9.24 2.12 -1.28
N GLY A 186 9.39 1.94 0.03
CA GLY A 186 8.30 1.51 0.91
C GLY A 186 7.82 0.09 0.64
N LEU A 187 8.53 -0.68 -0.20
CA LEU A 187 8.17 -2.04 -0.57
C LEU A 187 8.96 -3.04 0.28
N TYR A 188 8.22 -3.96 0.89
CA TYR A 188 8.72 -5.01 1.75
C TYR A 188 8.51 -6.35 1.06
N PRO A 189 9.56 -7.16 0.88
CA PRO A 189 9.34 -8.56 0.54
C PRO A 189 8.60 -9.22 1.70
N TYR A 190 7.60 -10.05 1.39
CA TYR A 190 6.92 -10.85 2.40
C TYR A 190 6.93 -12.32 2.04
N GLU A 191 6.96 -13.15 3.07
CA GLU A 191 6.66 -14.57 2.99
C GLU A 191 5.31 -14.83 3.67
N LEU A 192 4.52 -15.72 3.09
CA LEU A 192 3.25 -16.15 3.69
C LEU A 192 3.53 -17.35 4.58
N VAL A 193 3.42 -17.15 5.89
CA VAL A 193 3.66 -18.19 6.90
C VAL A 193 2.31 -18.72 7.38
N PRO A 194 2.08 -20.04 7.38
CA PRO A 194 0.88 -20.62 7.96
C PRO A 194 0.69 -20.12 9.40
N GLN A 195 -0.49 -19.60 9.67
CA GLN A 195 -0.94 -19.18 10.98
C GLN A 195 -1.87 -20.26 11.49
N ASP A 196 -1.53 -20.85 12.62
CA ASP A 196 -2.44 -21.73 13.31
C ASP A 196 -3.59 -20.90 13.87
N LEU A 197 -4.80 -21.06 13.30
CA LEU A 197 -6.01 -20.63 13.98
C LEU A 197 -6.21 -21.58 15.15
N TRP A 198 -5.96 -21.08 16.35
CA TRP A 198 -6.19 -21.79 17.59
C TRP A 198 -7.37 -21.14 18.29
N TYR A 199 -8.40 -21.95 18.56
CA TYR A 199 -9.58 -21.52 19.31
C TYR A 199 -9.68 -22.35 20.58
N PRO A 200 -9.92 -21.74 21.74
CA PRO A 200 -10.04 -22.43 23.01
C PRO A 200 -11.30 -23.33 23.11
N GLY A 201 -12.18 -23.31 22.11
CA GLY A 201 -13.52 -23.90 22.16
C GLY A 201 -14.54 -22.89 22.72
N GLY A 202 -15.82 -23.20 22.60
CA GLY A 202 -16.90 -22.29 23.03
C GLY A 202 -18.05 -22.19 22.02
N PRO A 203 -19.05 -21.34 22.31
CA PRO A 203 -20.15 -21.05 21.40
C PRO A 203 -19.67 -20.50 20.05
N LEU A 204 -20.42 -20.77 18.97
CA LEU A 204 -20.09 -20.37 17.60
C LEU A 204 -19.72 -18.87 17.48
N GLY A 205 -20.48 -18.01 18.14
CA GLY A 205 -20.27 -16.55 18.14
C GLY A 205 -19.00 -16.11 18.88
N GLU A 206 -18.54 -16.84 19.90
CA GLU A 206 -17.28 -16.52 20.60
C GLU A 206 -16.06 -16.94 19.77
N GLY A 207 -16.14 -18.09 19.10
CA GLY A 207 -15.08 -18.57 18.20
C GLY A 207 -14.85 -17.64 17.01
N LEU A 208 -15.92 -17.08 16.42
CA LEU A 208 -15.83 -16.18 15.27
C LEU A 208 -15.37 -14.75 15.62
N ARG A 209 -15.54 -14.32 16.88
CA ARG A 209 -15.02 -13.03 17.37
C ARG A 209 -13.54 -13.07 17.77
N ALA A 210 -12.97 -14.27 17.89
CA ALA A 210 -11.57 -14.48 18.24
C ALA A 210 -10.64 -14.58 17.02
N VAL A 211 -11.19 -14.56 15.79
CA VAL A 211 -10.46 -14.55 14.50
C VAL A 211 -10.05 -13.13 14.13
#